data_AF-A0A8T6HN61-F1
#
_entry.id   AF-A0A8T6HN61-F1
#
_cell.length_a   1.000
_cell.length_b   1.000
_cell.length_c   1.000
_cell.angle_alpha   90.00
_cell.angle_beta   90.00
_cell.angle_gamma   90.00
#
_symmetry.space_group_name_H-M   'P 1'
#
loop_
_entity.id
_entity.type
_entity.pdbx_description
1 polymer ?
#
loop_
_entity_poly.entity_id
_entity_poly.type
_entity_poly.pdbx_seq_one_letter_code
_entity_poly.pdbx_strand_id
1 'polypeptide(L)'
;MNRLGKSHLLTLLVGLIIGAVALGAIQAAMHSSTDVRVGVKRLADGRVEVKVQQLDDEQGWHDLELPPARFLELNVPVDAWRYTNPIPVSVAEEEAEVII
;
A
#
# COMPACT_ATOMS: atom_id res chain seq x y z
N MET A 1 0.41 11.66 54.59
CA MET A 1 -0.44 12.12 53.46
C MET A 1 0.41 12.17 52.18
N ASN A 2 0.11 11.26 51.25
CA ASN A 2 0.93 10.84 50.12
C ASN A 2 1.09 11.92 49.04
N ARG A 3 2.09 12.81 49.18
CA ARG A 3 2.47 13.74 48.10
C ARG A 3 3.51 13.15 47.13
N LEU A 4 4.29 12.16 47.57
CA LEU A 4 5.37 11.56 46.77
C LEU A 4 4.87 10.61 45.65
N GLY A 5 3.74 9.93 45.85
CA GLY A 5 3.19 8.97 44.86
C GLY A 5 2.34 9.60 43.75
N LYS A 6 1.66 10.72 44.02
CA LYS A 6 0.74 11.34 43.06
C LYS A 6 1.47 12.13 41.97
N SER A 7 2.55 12.82 42.33
CA SER A 7 3.34 13.62 41.37
C SER A 7 4.07 12.73 40.37
N HIS A 8 4.70 11.64 40.82
CA HIS A 8 5.37 10.70 39.93
C HIS A 8 4.42 9.96 38.99
N LEU A 9 3.24 9.55 39.51
CA LEU A 9 2.22 8.90 38.70
C LEU A 9 1.68 9.83 37.60
N LEU A 10 1.49 11.11 37.90
CA LEU A 10 1.10 12.13 36.92
C LEU A 10 2.17 12.34 35.84
N THR A 11 3.44 12.43 36.21
CA THR A 11 4.54 12.55 35.23
C THR A 11 4.62 11.34 34.32
N LEU A 12 4.42 10.14 34.87
CA LEU A 12 4.46 8.89 34.10
C LEU A 12 3.25 8.76 33.17
N LEU A 13 2.05 9.15 33.63
CA LEU A 13 0.85 9.22 32.79
C LEU A 13 1.00 10.24 31.65
N VAL A 14 1.54 11.43 31.92
CA VAL A 14 1.76 12.45 30.88
C VAL A 14 2.81 11.97 29.87
N GLY A 15 3.92 11.39 30.33
CA GLY A 15 4.94 10.81 29.44
C GLY A 15 4.39 9.65 28.60
N LEU A 16 3.56 8.78 29.18
CA LEU A 16 2.92 7.67 28.47
C LEU A 16 1.90 8.17 27.43
N ILE A 17 1.10 9.18 27.75
CA ILE A 17 0.13 9.77 26.82
C ILE A 17 0.86 10.43 25.64
N ILE A 18 1.91 11.21 25.90
CA ILE A 18 2.71 11.84 24.83
C ILE A 18 3.39 10.76 23.97
N GLY A 19 3.96 9.72 24.59
CA GLY A 19 4.59 8.61 23.87
C GLY A 19 3.62 7.80 23.02
N ALA A 20 2.41 7.53 23.52
CA ALA A 20 1.38 6.80 22.79
C ALA A 20 0.81 7.59 21.61
N VAL A 21 0.64 8.91 21.75
CA VAL A 21 0.20 9.78 20.64
C VAL A 21 1.28 9.86 19.54
N ALA A 22 2.55 9.99 19.91
CA ALA A 22 3.65 10.01 18.95
C ALA A 22 3.78 8.69 18.17
N LEU A 23 3.63 7.54 18.86
CA LEU A 23 3.70 6.23 18.22
C LEU A 23 2.50 5.95 17.30
N GLY A 24 1.30 6.38 17.69
CA GLY A 24 0.10 6.26 16.84
C GLY A 24 0.16 7.09 15.57
N ALA A 25 0.74 8.29 15.63
CA ALA A 25 0.90 9.17 14.46
C ALA A 25 1.90 8.60 13.43
N ILE A 26 3.01 8.01 13.89
CA ILE A 26 4.00 7.39 13.02
C ILE A 26 3.39 6.19 12.29
N GLN A 27 2.60 5.37 12.96
CA GLN A 27 2.02 4.17 12.35
C GLN A 27 0.92 4.48 11.31
N ALA A 28 0.19 5.59 11.47
CA ALA A 28 -0.78 6.07 10.48
C ALA A 28 -0.09 6.66 9.24
N ALA A 29 1.07 7.31 9.40
CA ALA A 29 1.87 7.85 8.30
C ALA A 29 2.55 6.76 7.45
N MET A 30 2.73 5.54 7.98
CA MET A 30 3.36 4.42 7.25
C MET A 30 2.43 3.67 6.30
N HIS A 31 1.14 4.02 6.20
CA HIS A 31 0.27 3.47 5.16
C HIS A 31 0.28 4.40 3.94
N SER A 32 1.34 4.31 3.14
CA SER A 32 1.26 4.80 1.78
C SER A 32 0.39 3.83 0.98
N SER A 33 -0.66 4.35 0.35
CA SER A 33 -1.55 3.60 -0.53
C SER A 33 -1.36 4.11 -1.94
N THR A 34 -1.18 3.21 -2.91
CA THR A 34 -1.13 3.58 -4.33
C THR A 34 -2.31 2.96 -5.07
N ASP A 35 -2.92 3.74 -5.94
CA ASP A 35 -4.04 3.28 -6.75
C ASP A 35 -3.52 2.47 -7.94
N VAL A 36 -4.12 1.31 -8.16
CA VAL A 36 -3.75 0.39 -9.23
C VAL A 36 -5.00 0.00 -10.02
N ARG A 37 -4.89 -0.05 -11.35
CA ARG A 37 -5.93 -0.61 -12.23
C ARG A 37 -5.41 -1.74 -13.09
N VAL A 38 -6.31 -2.67 -13.40
CA VAL A 38 -6.03 -3.83 -14.25
C VAL A 38 -6.69 -3.63 -15.61
N GLY A 39 -5.87 -3.56 -16.65
CA GLY A 39 -6.31 -3.56 -18.04
C GLY A 39 -6.47 -4.99 -18.56
N VAL A 40 -7.55 -5.25 -19.29
CA VAL A 40 -7.87 -6.58 -19.84
C VAL A 40 -8.28 -6.45 -21.29
N LYS A 41 -7.68 -7.26 -22.18
CA LYS A 41 -8.02 -7.29 -23.61
C LYS A 41 -8.15 -8.72 -24.11
N ARG A 42 -9.25 -9.04 -24.80
CA ARG A 42 -9.40 -10.30 -25.54
C ARG A 42 -8.66 -10.23 -26.88
N LEU A 43 -7.90 -11.27 -27.19
CA LEU A 43 -7.16 -11.41 -28.44
C LEU A 43 -7.94 -12.23 -29.47
N ALA A 44 -7.53 -12.12 -30.73
CA ALA A 44 -8.17 -12.82 -31.85
C ALA A 44 -8.07 -14.35 -31.71
N ASP A 45 -7.02 -14.86 -31.06
CA ASP A 45 -6.81 -16.28 -30.77
C ASP A 45 -7.63 -16.80 -29.57
N GLY A 46 -8.45 -15.96 -28.96
CA GLY A 46 -9.31 -16.32 -27.84
C GLY A 46 -8.63 -16.25 -26.47
N ARG A 47 -7.35 -15.89 -26.38
CA ARG A 47 -6.70 -15.61 -25.09
C ARG A 47 -7.07 -14.21 -24.58
N VAL A 48 -6.84 -13.99 -23.30
CA VAL A 48 -6.93 -12.68 -22.66
C VAL A 48 -5.53 -12.21 -22.29
N GLU A 49 -5.17 -10.99 -22.69
CA GLU A 49 -3.98 -10.30 -22.23
C GLU A 49 -4.34 -9.36 -21.08
N VAL A 50 -3.57 -9.43 -20.00
CA VAL A 50 -3.73 -8.61 -18.78
C VAL A 50 -2.54 -7.67 -18.62
N LYS A 51 -2.79 -6.45 -18.15
CA LYS A 51 -1.79 -5.42 -17.90
C LYS A 51 -2.15 -4.64 -16.64
N VAL A 52 -1.19 -3.96 -16.04
CA VAL A 52 -1.41 -3.15 -14.83
C VAL A 52 -0.95 -1.73 -15.07
N GLN A 53 -1.66 -0.76 -14.48
CA GLN A 53 -1.21 0.63 -14.38
C GLN A 53 -1.31 1.07 -12.94
N GLN A 54 -0.30 1.83 -12.54
CA GLN A 54 -0.23 2.46 -11.25
C GLN A 54 -0.47 3.96 -11.40
N LEU A 55 -1.15 4.55 -10.42
CA LEU A 55 -1.30 6.00 -10.33
C LEU A 55 -0.06 6.58 -9.65
N ASP A 56 0.55 7.53 -10.33
CA ASP A 56 1.52 8.47 -9.79
C ASP A 56 0.80 9.68 -9.20
N ASP A 57 1.27 10.14 -8.05
CA ASP A 57 0.67 11.28 -7.36
C ASP A 57 0.86 12.60 -8.14
N GLU A 58 1.90 12.71 -8.96
CA GLU A 58 2.21 13.94 -9.71
C GLU A 58 1.94 13.81 -11.21
N GLN A 59 2.23 12.64 -11.77
CA GLN A 59 2.24 12.42 -13.22
C GLN A 59 0.98 11.70 -13.73
N GLY A 60 0.09 11.26 -12.83
CA GLY A 60 -1.13 10.54 -13.16
C GLY A 60 -0.88 9.07 -13.49
N TRP A 61 -1.71 8.46 -14.33
CA TRP A 61 -1.56 7.03 -14.64
C TRP A 61 -0.29 6.77 -15.47
N HIS A 62 0.62 5.97 -14.91
CA HIS A 62 1.82 5.49 -15.60
C HIS A 62 1.49 4.60 -16.81
N ASP A 63 2.52 4.31 -17.61
CA ASP A 63 2.42 3.36 -18.71
C ASP A 63 2.01 1.95 -18.24
N LEU A 64 1.40 1.20 -19.15
CA LEU A 64 0.96 -0.17 -18.87
C LEU A 64 2.17 -1.09 -18.66
N GLU A 65 2.30 -1.65 -17.47
CA GLU A 65 3.27 -2.69 -17.18
C GLU A 65 2.75 -4.07 -17.63
N LEU A 66 3.62 -4.83 -18.31
CA LEU A 66 3.29 -6.11 -18.90
C LEU A 66 3.96 -7.25 -18.11
N PRO A 67 3.22 -8.06 -17.35
CA PRO A 67 3.81 -9.22 -16.71
C PRO A 67 4.38 -10.20 -17.74
N PRO A 68 5.45 -10.95 -17.40
CA PRO A 68 6.02 -11.95 -18.30
C PRO A 68 5.00 -12.97 -18.80
N ALA A 69 4.22 -13.61 -17.90
CA ALA A 69 3.06 -14.44 -18.25
C ALA A 69 1.75 -13.64 -18.09
N ARG A 70 1.48 -12.78 -19.08
CA ARG A 70 0.28 -11.93 -19.14
C ARG A 70 -0.91 -12.51 -19.89
N PHE A 71 -0.76 -13.69 -20.50
CA PHE A 71 -1.81 -14.30 -21.31
C PHE A 71 -2.52 -15.40 -20.53
N LEU A 72 -3.84 -15.27 -20.40
CA LEU A 72 -4.71 -16.25 -19.74
C LEU A 72 -5.63 -16.89 -20.77
N GLU A 73 -5.84 -18.19 -20.64
CA GLU A 73 -6.82 -18.92 -21.45
C GLU A 73 -8.24 -18.68 -20.91
N LEU A 74 -9.23 -18.58 -21.81
CA LEU A 74 -10.63 -18.41 -21.43
C LEU A 74 -11.34 -19.73 -21.06
N ASN A 75 -10.75 -20.88 -21.41
CA ASN A 75 -11.36 -22.19 -21.18
C ASN A 75 -11.04 -22.72 -19.77
N VAL A 76 -11.42 -21.94 -18.76
CA VAL A 76 -11.15 -22.22 -17.35
C VAL A 76 -12.41 -22.78 -16.70
N PRO A 77 -12.31 -23.83 -15.85
CA PRO A 77 -13.44 -24.34 -15.09
C PRO A 77 -14.09 -23.24 -14.22
N VAL A 78 -15.40 -23.36 -13.99
CA VAL A 78 -16.12 -22.51 -13.03
C VAL A 78 -15.46 -22.63 -11.65
N ASP A 79 -15.40 -21.52 -10.91
CA ASP A 79 -14.79 -21.40 -9.58
C ASP A 79 -13.27 -21.65 -9.52
N ALA A 80 -12.54 -21.53 -10.64
CA ALA A 80 -11.09 -21.63 -10.66
C ALA A 80 -10.39 -20.27 -10.85
N TRP A 81 -9.44 -19.97 -9.96
CA TRP A 81 -8.58 -18.79 -10.10
C TRP A 81 -7.44 -19.02 -11.09
N ARG A 82 -7.06 -17.95 -11.80
CA ARG A 82 -5.86 -17.87 -12.63
C ARG A 82 -5.15 -16.56 -12.37
N TYR A 83 -3.84 -16.60 -12.45
CA TYR A 83 -2.98 -15.47 -12.13
C TYR A 83 -1.97 -15.28 -13.25
N THR A 84 -1.63 -14.03 -13.53
CA THR A 84 -0.41 -13.70 -14.25
C THR A 84 0.80 -13.91 -13.34
N ASN A 85 2.01 -13.64 -13.84
CA ASN A 85 3.12 -13.37 -12.92
C ASN A 85 2.79 -12.18 -12.00
N PRO A 86 3.31 -12.17 -10.76
CA PRO A 86 3.29 -10.98 -9.91
C PRO A 86 3.94 -9.80 -10.62
N ILE A 87 3.39 -8.62 -10.37
CA ILE A 87 3.98 -7.35 -10.79
C ILE A 87 4.28 -6.57 -9.51
N PRO A 88 5.52 -6.13 -9.30
CA PRO A 88 5.85 -5.27 -8.16
C PRO A 88 5.19 -3.91 -8.37
N VAL A 89 4.58 -3.37 -7.31
CA VAL A 89 4.00 -2.03 -7.31
C VAL A 89 4.75 -1.23 -6.25
N SER A 90 5.40 -0.15 -6.66
CA SER A 90 6.24 0.67 -5.78
C SER A 90 5.39 1.74 -5.14
N VAL A 91 5.22 1.73 -3.82
CA VAL A 91 4.58 2.85 -3.16
C VAL A 91 5.63 3.93 -2.92
N ALA A 92 5.37 5.17 -3.33
CA ALA A 92 6.27 6.27 -3.04
C ALA A 92 6.42 6.37 -1.52
N GLU A 93 7.66 6.18 -1.04
CA GLU A 93 8.01 6.55 0.33
C GLU A 93 8.14 8.07 0.30
N GLU A 94 7.21 8.78 0.94
CA GLU A 94 7.38 10.21 1.21
C GLU A 94 8.68 10.33 2.02
N GLU A 95 9.77 10.79 1.41
CA GLU A 95 10.96 11.18 2.15
C GLU A 95 10.53 12.30 3.08
N ALA A 96 10.33 11.96 4.36
CA ALA A 96 10.04 12.95 5.38
C ALA A 96 11.18 13.98 5.34
N GLU A 97 10.88 15.17 4.84
CA GLU A 97 11.80 16.30 4.87
C GLU A 97 12.17 16.55 6.33
N VAL A 98 13.35 16.06 6.73
CA VAL A 98 13.91 16.34 8.05
C VAL A 98 14.35 17.80 8.00
N ILE A 99 13.46 18.69 8.43
CA ILE A 99 13.82 20.08 8.71
C ILE A 99 14.81 20.05 9.89
N ILE A 100 16.10 20.17 9.59
CA ILE A 100 17.20 20.23 10.56
C ILE A 100 17.41 21.66 11.04
#